data_AF-A0A8D2DMJ7-F1
#
_entry.id   AF-A0A8D2DMJ7-F1
#
_cell.length_a   1.000
_cell.length_b   1.000
_cell.length_c   1.000
_cell.angle_alpha   90.00
_cell.angle_beta   90.00
_cell.angle_gamma   90.00
#
_symmetry.space_group_name_H-M   'P 1'
#
loop_
_entity.id
_entity.type
_entity.pdbx_description
1 polymer ?
#
loop_
_entity_poly.entity_id
_entity_poly.type
_entity_poly.pdbx_seq_one_letter_code
_entity_poly.pdbx_strand_id
1 'polypeptide(L)'
;MLQNHPSPFTVNVCFPQLSFLQKRVLSHVENMPLSHPGSQGAQRGSYKRWLITAVVLVVCSVSALVLSSLPLKAAADSCQAKFGPLPSKWQTVPPEPSCMNKTSDWKLTVLQNGLYLIYGQVVFDTTYNGVAPLEVQLRKNKDAIQTLKNNFKIQTIGGTYELHAGDTMGLIFNSEDQILKNNTYWGIVLVANLQFTS
;
A
#
# COMPACT_ATOMS: atom_id res chain seq x y z
N MET A 1 -26.69 -2.58 -37.22
CA MET A 1 -26.79 -3.82 -36.43
C MET A 1 -25.36 -4.29 -36.15
N LEU A 2 -24.79 -4.43 -34.96
CA LEU A 2 -25.08 -4.13 -33.55
C LEU A 2 -23.73 -3.53 -33.02
N GLN A 3 -23.68 -2.38 -32.33
CA GLN A 3 -23.93 -2.15 -30.90
C GLN A 3 -22.81 -2.69 -29.94
N ASN A 4 -22.11 -1.75 -29.29
CA ASN A 4 -21.66 -1.64 -27.87
C ASN A 4 -21.32 -2.93 -27.07
N HIS A 5 -20.33 -3.03 -26.17
CA HIS A 5 -19.63 -2.08 -25.29
C HIS A 5 -18.34 -2.75 -24.73
N PRO A 6 -17.32 -1.99 -24.31
CA PRO A 6 -16.25 -2.47 -23.43
C PRO A 6 -16.70 -2.50 -21.96
N SER A 7 -16.40 -3.60 -21.27
CA SER A 7 -16.67 -3.83 -19.85
C SER A 7 -15.78 -2.95 -18.96
N PRO A 8 -16.32 -2.15 -18.02
CA PRO A 8 -15.52 -1.54 -16.97
C PRO A 8 -15.41 -2.48 -15.76
N PHE A 9 -14.19 -2.91 -15.44
CA PHE A 9 -13.89 -3.58 -14.18
C PHE A 9 -14.10 -2.58 -13.03
N THR A 10 -15.25 -2.68 -12.38
CA THR A 10 -15.58 -1.89 -11.19
C THR A 10 -14.98 -2.62 -9.98
N VAL A 11 -13.93 -2.05 -9.38
CA VAL A 11 -13.38 -2.52 -8.12
C VAL A 11 -14.36 -2.13 -7.02
N ASN A 12 -15.07 -3.13 -6.47
CA ASN A 12 -16.06 -2.95 -5.43
C ASN A 12 -15.33 -2.76 -4.09
N VAL A 13 -15.15 -1.51 -3.65
CA VAL A 13 -14.60 -1.19 -2.34
C VAL A 13 -15.71 -1.41 -1.31
N CYS A 14 -15.60 -2.49 -0.53
CA CYS A 14 -16.47 -2.74 0.62
C CYS A 14 -16.25 -1.68 1.70
N PHE A 15 -17.18 -0.74 1.82
CA PHE A 15 -17.39 0.02 3.06
C PHE A 15 -18.45 -0.70 3.92
N PRO A 16 -18.30 -0.77 5.26
CA PRO A 16 -19.34 -1.33 6.11
C PRO A 16 -20.51 -0.34 6.19
N GLN A 17 -21.60 -0.61 5.47
CA GLN A 17 -22.87 0.10 5.63
C GLN A 17 -23.57 -0.37 6.90
N LEU A 18 -23.71 0.55 7.83
CA LEU A 18 -24.47 0.39 9.06
C LEU A 18 -25.75 1.23 8.94
N SER A 19 -26.86 0.60 8.55
CA SER A 19 -28.21 1.01 9.00
C SER A 19 -29.28 0.03 8.53
N PHE A 20 -29.71 -0.79 9.48
CA PHE A 20 -31.00 -1.46 9.51
C PHE A 20 -32.16 -0.46 9.42
N LEU A 21 -33.33 -0.98 9.04
CA LEU A 21 -34.69 -0.42 9.12
C LEU A 21 -35.16 0.49 7.98
N GLN A 22 -35.74 -0.12 6.94
CA GLN A 22 -36.88 0.49 6.26
C GLN A 22 -37.89 -0.58 5.81
N LYS A 23 -38.92 -0.77 6.62
CA LYS A 23 -40.18 -1.40 6.20
C LYS A 23 -41.32 -0.82 7.03
N ARG A 24 -42.07 0.11 6.43
CA ARG A 24 -43.53 0.17 6.58
C ARG A 24 -44.15 0.80 5.33
N VAL A 25 -44.91 -0.03 4.65
CA VAL A 25 -46.02 0.29 3.75
C VAL A 25 -47.10 1.02 4.56
N LEU A 26 -47.76 2.05 4.00
CA LEU A 26 -49.21 2.08 3.72
C LEU A 26 -49.73 3.51 3.35
N SER A 27 -50.53 3.54 2.27
CA SER A 27 -51.68 4.42 1.93
C SER A 27 -51.59 5.95 2.01
N HIS A 28 -51.72 6.55 0.82
CA HIS A 28 -52.74 7.52 0.42
C HIS A 28 -53.68 8.06 1.52
N VAL A 29 -53.68 9.38 1.73
CA VAL A 29 -54.80 10.33 1.48
C VAL A 29 -54.40 11.73 1.99
N GLU A 30 -54.75 12.71 1.19
CA GLU A 30 -54.58 14.16 1.29
C GLU A 30 -55.51 14.79 2.35
N ASN A 31 -55.02 15.78 3.12
CA ASN A 31 -55.69 17.05 3.45
C ASN A 31 -55.03 17.77 4.66
N MET A 32 -54.95 19.10 4.56
CA MET A 32 -54.25 20.05 5.45
C MET A 32 -55.27 20.77 6.40
N PRO A 33 -54.84 21.77 7.20
CA PRO A 33 -54.49 21.70 8.63
C PRO A 33 -55.55 22.33 9.55
N LEU A 34 -55.50 22.10 10.87
CA LEU A 34 -56.08 23.00 11.88
C LEU A 34 -55.48 22.75 13.28
N SER A 35 -54.83 23.80 13.80
CA SER A 35 -54.75 24.23 15.22
C SER A 35 -54.08 23.36 16.30
N HIS A 36 -53.10 23.99 16.99
CA HIS A 36 -52.47 23.63 18.28
C HIS A 36 -53.48 23.64 19.47
N PRO A 37 -53.17 23.23 20.74
CA PRO A 37 -51.86 22.94 21.37
C PRO A 37 -51.77 21.71 22.34
N GLY A 38 -50.52 21.30 22.65
CA GLY A 38 -50.10 20.86 23.99
C GLY A 38 -50.17 19.36 24.36
N SER A 39 -49.00 18.72 24.54
CA SER A 39 -48.70 17.94 25.75
C SER A 39 -47.19 17.69 25.89
N GLN A 40 -46.70 17.78 27.12
CA GLN A 40 -45.33 17.54 27.54
C GLN A 40 -44.90 16.09 27.28
N GLY A 41 -43.65 15.88 26.87
CA GLY A 41 -43.06 14.55 26.80
C GLY A 41 -41.57 14.53 26.47
N ALA A 42 -40.73 14.52 27.52
CA ALA A 42 -39.34 14.05 27.52
C ALA A 42 -38.31 14.82 26.66
N GLN A 43 -37.99 16.04 27.08
CA GLN A 43 -36.73 16.72 26.72
C GLN A 43 -35.54 16.10 27.49
N ARG A 44 -35.20 14.85 27.17
CA ARG A 44 -34.02 14.15 27.73
C ARG A 44 -33.16 13.55 26.61
N GLY A 45 -32.90 14.34 25.57
CA GLY A 45 -32.13 13.88 24.39
C GLY A 45 -30.99 14.80 23.95
N SER A 46 -30.95 16.04 24.42
CA SER A 46 -30.01 17.05 23.90
C SER A 46 -28.60 16.89 24.46
N TYR A 47 -28.44 16.77 25.80
CA TYR A 47 -27.11 16.76 26.41
C TYR A 47 -26.26 15.55 26.02
N LYS A 48 -26.85 14.34 25.95
CA LYS A 48 -26.13 13.13 25.53
C LYS A 48 -25.70 13.20 24.07
N ARG A 49 -26.53 13.76 23.17
CA ARG A 49 -26.14 14.01 21.77
C ARG A 49 -25.02 15.03 21.69
N TRP A 50 -25.10 16.12 22.46
CA TRP A 50 -24.06 17.15 22.52
C TRP A 50 -22.71 16.60 23.01
N LEU A 51 -22.72 15.75 24.04
CA LEU A 51 -21.51 15.08 24.54
C LEU A 51 -20.89 14.15 23.49
N ILE A 52 -21.69 13.38 22.75
CA ILE A 52 -21.17 12.52 21.68
C ILE A 52 -20.56 13.38 20.57
N THR A 53 -21.24 14.45 20.14
CA THR A 53 -20.71 15.37 19.13
C THR A 53 -19.41 16.04 19.60
N ALA A 54 -19.34 16.47 20.86
CA ALA A 54 -18.14 17.05 21.44
C ALA A 54 -16.98 16.06 21.51
N VAL A 55 -17.24 14.80 21.92
CA VAL A 55 -16.21 13.75 21.94
C VAL A 55 -15.72 13.43 20.53
N VAL A 56 -16.61 13.33 19.54
CA VAL A 56 -16.22 13.10 18.14
C VAL A 56 -15.38 14.27 17.62
N LEU A 57 -15.76 15.51 17.91
CA LEU A 57 -14.98 16.69 17.52
C LEU A 57 -13.60 16.71 18.17
N VAL A 58 -13.51 16.37 19.46
CA VAL A 58 -12.23 16.28 20.18
C VAL A 58 -11.36 15.15 19.61
N VAL A 59 -11.93 13.97 19.37
CA VAL A 59 -11.18 12.85 18.77
C VAL A 59 -10.71 13.23 17.37
N CYS A 60 -11.56 13.85 16.54
CA CYS A 60 -11.18 14.30 15.21
C CYS A 60 -10.11 15.39 15.25
N SER A 61 -10.22 16.37 16.16
CA SER A 61 -9.23 17.46 16.27
C SER A 61 -7.89 16.94 16.78
N VAL A 62 -7.88 16.06 17.79
CA VAL A 62 -6.68 15.39 18.28
C VAL A 62 -6.06 14.51 17.19
N SER A 63 -6.87 13.74 16.46
CA SER A 63 -6.38 12.91 15.34
C SER A 63 -5.75 13.76 14.24
N ALA A 64 -6.36 14.88 13.88
CA ALA A 64 -5.82 15.81 12.89
C ALA A 64 -4.51 16.47 13.36
N LEU A 65 -4.42 16.85 14.64
CA LEU A 65 -3.20 17.38 15.27
C LEU A 65 -2.06 16.34 15.31
N VAL A 66 -2.38 15.08 15.60
CA VAL A 66 -1.40 13.99 15.58
C VAL A 66 -0.93 13.71 14.16
N LEU A 67 -1.84 13.66 13.18
CA LEU A 67 -1.50 13.45 11.78
C LEU A 67 -0.67 14.60 11.19
N SER A 68 -0.91 15.84 11.60
CA SER A 68 -0.12 17.00 11.14
C SER A 68 1.23 17.14 11.84
N SER A 69 1.40 16.55 13.03
CA SER A 69 2.66 16.54 13.78
C SER A 69 3.55 15.34 13.50
N LEU A 70 3.01 14.29 12.87
CA LEU A 70 3.82 13.18 12.34
C LEU A 70 4.75 13.71 11.23
N PRO A 71 6.08 13.52 11.33
CA PRO A 71 7.06 14.03 10.36
C PRO A 71 7.10 13.17 9.07
N LEU A 72 5.95 12.63 8.66
CA LEU A 72 5.80 11.78 7.50
C LEU A 72 5.30 12.62 6.33
N LYS A 73 6.24 13.17 5.55
CA LYS A 73 5.88 13.87 4.32
C LYS A 73 5.79 12.84 3.20
N ALA A 74 4.60 12.69 2.61
CA ALA A 74 4.43 11.87 1.40
C ALA A 74 5.49 12.29 0.36
N ALA A 75 6.11 11.32 -0.29
CA ALA A 75 7.11 11.60 -1.31
C ALA A 75 6.46 12.44 -2.43
N ALA A 76 6.91 13.68 -2.60
CA ALA A 76 6.32 14.63 -3.54
C ALA A 76 6.57 14.23 -5.00
N ASP A 77 7.69 13.53 -5.24
CA ASP A 77 8.08 13.02 -6.55
C ASP A 77 7.96 11.49 -6.57
N SER A 78 7.40 10.96 -7.65
CA SER A 78 7.37 9.52 -7.87
C SER A 78 8.80 9.01 -8.03
N CYS A 79 9.34 8.35 -7.00
CA CYS A 79 10.68 7.76 -7.06
C CYS A 79 10.60 6.25 -6.91
N GLN A 80 10.75 5.56 -8.03
CA GLN A 80 10.60 4.12 -8.13
C GLN A 80 11.61 3.51 -9.10
N ALA A 81 11.99 2.27 -8.83
CA ALA A 81 12.82 1.47 -9.72
C ALA A 81 12.32 0.03 -9.76
N LYS A 82 12.45 -0.61 -10.91
CA LYS A 82 12.17 -2.03 -11.12
C LYS A 82 13.29 -2.64 -11.95
N PHE A 83 13.88 -3.73 -11.47
CA PHE A 83 14.79 -4.55 -12.25
C PHE A 83 14.05 -5.78 -12.75
N GLY A 84 14.23 -6.09 -14.03
CA GLY A 84 13.62 -7.27 -14.61
C GLY A 84 12.13 -7.09 -14.94
N PRO A 85 11.50 -8.17 -15.41
CA PRO A 85 12.16 -9.41 -15.82
C PRO A 85 13.06 -9.22 -17.04
N LEU A 86 14.08 -10.07 -17.21
CA LEU A 86 14.98 -9.97 -18.37
C LEU A 86 14.20 -10.16 -19.68
N PRO A 87 14.56 -9.44 -20.77
CA PRO A 87 15.79 -8.66 -20.97
C PRO A 87 15.77 -7.25 -20.34
N SER A 88 14.65 -6.83 -19.76
CA SER A 88 14.53 -5.51 -19.14
C SER A 88 15.46 -5.42 -17.93
N LYS A 89 16.38 -4.45 -17.96
CA LYS A 89 17.23 -4.11 -16.80
C LYS A 89 16.46 -3.17 -15.85
N TRP A 90 17.17 -2.25 -15.21
CA TRP A 90 16.58 -1.19 -14.40
C TRP A 90 15.70 -0.26 -15.24
N GLN A 91 14.43 -0.17 -14.84
CA GLN A 91 13.45 0.82 -15.28
C GLN A 91 13.16 1.73 -14.09
N THR A 92 13.33 3.04 -14.27
CA THR A 92 13.20 4.03 -13.20
C THR A 92 12.15 5.07 -13.57
N VAL A 93 11.45 5.57 -12.56
CA VAL A 93 10.60 6.76 -12.68
C VAL A 93 10.98 7.70 -11.53
N PRO A 94 11.37 8.96 -11.83
CA PRO A 94 11.76 9.45 -13.15
C PRO A 94 12.97 8.68 -13.72
N PRO A 95 13.37 8.88 -15.00
CA PRO A 95 14.53 8.21 -15.59
C PRO A 95 15.81 8.36 -14.76
N GLU A 96 15.99 9.52 -14.13
CA GLU A 96 17.07 9.81 -13.18
C GLU A 96 16.47 10.10 -11.80
N PRO A 97 16.18 9.06 -10.99
CA PRO A 97 15.56 9.23 -9.69
C PRO A 97 16.54 9.84 -8.68
N SER A 98 16.10 10.86 -7.94
CA SER A 98 16.92 11.51 -6.91
C SER A 98 17.08 10.66 -5.64
N CYS A 99 16.22 9.67 -5.42
CA CYS A 99 16.18 8.91 -4.18
C CYS A 99 16.99 7.60 -4.19
N MET A 100 17.53 7.18 -5.34
CA MET A 100 18.29 5.95 -5.46
C MET A 100 19.18 5.95 -6.71
N ASN A 101 20.24 5.15 -6.70
CA ASN A 101 21.09 4.91 -7.85
C ASN A 101 21.24 3.42 -8.14
N LYS A 102 21.15 3.03 -9.41
CA LYS A 102 21.44 1.66 -9.84
C LYS A 102 22.94 1.38 -9.72
N THR A 103 23.31 0.29 -9.08
CA THR A 103 24.73 -0.07 -8.87
C THR A 103 25.17 -1.15 -9.83
N SER A 104 24.35 -2.20 -9.97
CA SER A 104 24.58 -3.30 -10.90
C SER A 104 23.25 -3.96 -11.23
N ASP A 105 23.29 -5.01 -12.05
CA ASP A 105 22.12 -5.88 -12.21
C ASP A 105 21.68 -6.38 -10.81
N TRP A 106 20.36 -6.39 -10.58
CA TRP A 106 19.71 -6.78 -9.32
C TRP A 106 20.08 -5.98 -8.05
N LYS A 107 20.88 -4.91 -8.13
CA LYS A 107 21.33 -4.12 -6.97
C LYS A 107 21.27 -2.61 -7.18
N LEU A 108 20.84 -1.88 -6.15
CA LEU A 108 20.82 -0.41 -6.10
C LEU A 108 21.30 0.11 -4.75
N THR A 109 21.57 1.41 -4.69
CA THR A 109 21.92 2.17 -3.48
C THR A 109 20.87 3.24 -3.24
N VAL A 110 20.42 3.37 -2.00
CA VAL A 110 19.48 4.41 -1.56
C VAL A 110 20.24 5.73 -1.38
N LEU A 111 19.67 6.83 -1.88
CA LEU A 111 20.25 8.17 -1.77
C LEU A 111 19.48 9.10 -0.83
N GLN A 112 18.25 8.73 -0.45
CA GLN A 112 17.40 9.52 0.43
C GLN A 112 16.88 8.68 1.60
N ASN A 113 16.82 9.28 2.79
CA ASN A 113 16.21 8.64 3.94
C ASN A 113 14.69 8.57 3.74
N GLY A 114 14.10 7.41 4.00
CA GLY A 114 12.66 7.29 3.83
C GLY A 114 12.10 5.92 4.15
N LEU A 115 10.77 5.86 4.07
CA LEU A 115 10.01 4.64 4.08
C LEU A 115 9.85 4.13 2.65
N TYR A 116 10.33 2.94 2.38
CA TYR A 116 10.32 2.32 1.06
C TYR A 116 9.43 1.08 1.04
N LEU A 117 8.67 0.92 -0.04
CA LEU A 117 7.97 -0.32 -0.35
C LEU A 117 8.78 -1.11 -1.35
N ILE A 118 9.22 -2.29 -0.95
CA ILE A 118 9.87 -3.27 -1.83
C ILE A 118 8.82 -4.28 -2.27
N TYR A 119 8.88 -4.69 -3.53
CA TYR A 119 8.00 -5.71 -4.11
C TYR A 119 8.77 -6.52 -5.13
N GLY A 120 8.36 -7.77 -5.35
CA GLY A 120 8.96 -8.58 -6.40
C GLY A 120 8.39 -9.98 -6.42
N GLN A 121 8.75 -10.70 -7.48
CA GLN A 121 8.47 -12.12 -7.61
C GLN A 121 9.73 -12.85 -8.06
N VAL A 122 9.93 -14.04 -7.50
CA VAL A 122 11.00 -14.96 -7.83
C VAL A 122 10.37 -16.23 -8.36
N VAL A 123 10.79 -16.61 -9.56
CA VAL A 123 10.36 -17.84 -10.21
C VAL A 123 11.57 -18.75 -10.30
N PHE A 124 11.53 -19.84 -9.52
CA PHE A 124 12.59 -20.84 -9.52
C PHE A 124 12.54 -21.71 -10.77
N ASP A 125 13.70 -22.09 -11.29
CA ASP A 125 13.81 -23.10 -12.32
C ASP A 125 13.67 -24.50 -11.69
N THR A 126 12.59 -25.20 -12.02
CA THR A 126 12.33 -26.56 -11.51
C THR A 126 13.24 -27.61 -12.14
N THR A 127 13.95 -27.27 -13.22
CA THR A 127 14.90 -28.15 -13.90
C THR A 127 16.32 -27.99 -13.39
N TYR A 128 16.55 -27.06 -12.45
CA TYR A 128 17.84 -26.85 -11.82
C TYR A 128 18.38 -28.13 -11.17
N ASN A 129 19.57 -28.54 -11.59
CA ASN A 129 20.26 -29.76 -11.15
C ASN A 129 21.66 -29.48 -10.60
N GLY A 130 21.97 -28.22 -10.27
CA GLY A 130 23.27 -27.83 -9.74
C GLY A 130 23.48 -28.19 -8.27
N VAL A 131 24.70 -27.95 -7.79
CA VAL A 131 25.14 -28.33 -6.43
C VAL A 131 24.76 -27.28 -5.37
N ALA A 132 24.54 -26.02 -5.77
CA ALA A 132 24.28 -24.95 -4.83
C ALA A 132 22.90 -25.14 -4.17
N PRO A 133 22.77 -24.98 -2.84
CA PRO A 133 21.47 -25.01 -2.18
C PRO A 133 20.52 -23.98 -2.78
N LEU A 134 19.27 -24.36 -2.95
CA LEU A 134 18.21 -23.49 -3.46
C LEU A 134 17.99 -22.32 -2.50
N GLU A 135 18.46 -21.13 -2.87
CA GLU A 135 18.33 -19.97 -2.01
C GLU A 135 18.37 -18.66 -2.79
N VAL A 136 17.38 -17.81 -2.52
CA VAL A 136 17.34 -16.44 -2.99
C VAL A 136 17.14 -15.51 -1.80
N GLN A 137 17.94 -14.47 -1.71
CA GLN A 137 17.92 -13.54 -0.59
C GLN A 137 17.67 -12.11 -1.05
N LEU A 138 16.66 -11.46 -0.48
CA LEU A 138 16.59 -10.01 -0.49
C LEU A 138 17.49 -9.50 0.63
N ARG A 139 18.48 -8.69 0.28
CA ARG A 139 19.46 -8.14 1.22
C ARG A 139 19.36 -6.64 1.36
N LYS A 140 19.54 -6.18 2.60
CA LYS A 140 19.87 -4.80 2.97
C LYS A 140 21.33 -4.81 3.43
N ASN A 141 22.20 -4.09 2.74
CA ASN A 141 23.64 -4.12 2.95
C ASN A 141 24.18 -5.55 2.88
N LYS A 142 24.69 -6.08 3.99
CA LYS A 142 25.18 -7.46 4.08
C LYS A 142 24.13 -8.41 4.63
N ASP A 143 23.04 -7.89 5.19
CA ASP A 143 22.07 -8.64 5.97
C ASP A 143 20.93 -9.15 5.07
N ALA A 144 20.61 -10.43 5.20
CA ALA A 144 19.45 -11.02 4.55
C ALA A 144 18.19 -10.64 5.32
N ILE A 145 17.37 -9.78 4.72
CA ILE A 145 16.09 -9.35 5.30
C ILE A 145 14.94 -10.28 4.92
N GLN A 146 15.09 -11.03 3.82
CA GLN A 146 14.18 -12.11 3.45
C GLN A 146 14.97 -13.22 2.73
N THR A 147 14.61 -14.48 2.98
CA THR A 147 15.23 -15.64 2.34
C THR A 147 14.17 -16.60 1.83
N LEU A 148 14.27 -16.99 0.56
CA LEU A 148 13.42 -17.96 -0.10
C LEU A 148 14.20 -19.24 -0.33
N LYS A 149 13.68 -20.37 0.17
CA LYS A 149 14.32 -21.70 0.06
C LYS A 149 13.43 -22.75 -0.59
N ASN A 150 12.29 -22.33 -1.15
CA ASN A 150 11.26 -23.22 -1.67
C ASN A 150 10.99 -22.91 -3.14
N ASN A 151 11.16 -23.90 -4.02
CA ASN A 151 10.93 -23.81 -5.47
C ASN A 151 9.47 -24.09 -5.89
N PHE A 152 8.60 -24.48 -4.95
CA PHE A 152 7.19 -24.67 -5.25
C PHE A 152 6.50 -23.31 -5.42
N LYS A 153 5.92 -23.11 -6.61
CA LYS A 153 5.16 -21.91 -7.01
C LYS A 153 6.02 -20.65 -7.15
N ILE A 154 5.42 -19.62 -7.76
CA ILE A 154 5.97 -18.27 -7.79
C ILE A 154 6.01 -17.75 -6.35
N GLN A 155 7.18 -17.28 -5.91
CA GLN A 155 7.36 -16.71 -4.58
C GLN A 155 7.38 -15.19 -4.67
N THR A 156 6.72 -14.51 -3.75
CA THR A 156 6.79 -13.05 -3.65
C THR A 156 7.84 -12.62 -2.64
N ILE A 157 8.45 -11.47 -2.89
CA ILE A 157 9.38 -10.82 -1.96
C ILE A 157 8.97 -9.37 -1.71
N GLY A 158 9.49 -8.81 -0.62
CA GLY A 158 9.38 -7.39 -0.33
C GLY A 158 8.77 -7.11 1.03
N GLY A 159 8.01 -6.03 1.10
CA GLY A 159 7.54 -5.43 2.35
C GLY A 159 7.93 -3.96 2.46
N THR A 160 7.53 -3.33 3.55
CA THR A 160 7.82 -1.92 3.83
C THR A 160 9.02 -1.83 4.77
N TYR A 161 10.02 -1.04 4.40
CA TYR A 161 11.27 -0.90 5.14
C TYR A 161 11.69 0.55 5.27
N GLU A 162 12.23 0.91 6.42
CA GLU A 162 12.94 2.16 6.61
C GLU A 162 14.38 2.02 6.11
N LEU A 163 14.74 2.85 5.13
CA LEU A 163 16.06 2.85 4.50
C LEU A 163 16.69 4.23 4.63
N HIS A 164 18.00 4.23 4.80
CA HIS A 164 18.83 5.42 4.93
C HIS A 164 19.68 5.61 3.68
N ALA A 165 20.05 6.85 3.41
CA ALA A 165 21.02 7.18 2.39
C ALA A 165 22.33 6.40 2.63
N GLY A 166 22.80 5.72 1.59
CA GLY A 166 23.95 4.80 1.65
C GLY A 166 23.57 3.32 1.83
N ASP A 167 22.34 2.99 2.24
CA ASP A 167 21.88 1.60 2.29
C ASP A 167 21.88 1.00 0.88
N THR A 168 22.39 -0.23 0.75
CA THR A 168 22.36 -0.99 -0.49
C THR A 168 21.29 -2.06 -0.44
N MET A 169 20.47 -2.15 -1.49
CA MET A 169 19.44 -3.17 -1.62
C MET A 169 19.76 -4.06 -2.81
N GLY A 170 19.62 -5.37 -2.64
CA GLY A 170 19.85 -6.29 -3.74
C GLY A 170 19.17 -7.64 -3.56
N LEU A 171 18.84 -8.25 -4.70
CA LEU A 171 18.37 -9.63 -4.76
C LEU A 171 19.57 -10.51 -5.15
N ILE A 172 19.95 -11.43 -4.26
CA ILE A 172 21.12 -12.31 -4.43
C ILE A 172 20.64 -13.74 -4.62
N PHE A 173 21.21 -14.41 -5.61
CA PHE A 173 20.96 -15.82 -5.91
C PHE A 173 22.19 -16.64 -5.53
N ASN A 174 22.00 -17.80 -4.91
CA ASN A 174 23.12 -18.72 -4.68
C ASN A 174 23.73 -19.21 -5.99
N SER A 175 22.89 -19.38 -7.02
CA SER A 175 23.30 -19.65 -8.39
C SER A 175 22.33 -19.00 -9.36
N GLU A 176 22.87 -18.39 -10.40
CA GLU A 176 22.11 -17.69 -11.44
C GLU A 176 21.14 -18.59 -12.21
N ASP A 177 21.43 -19.90 -12.26
CA ASP A 177 20.65 -20.91 -12.98
C ASP A 177 19.48 -21.47 -12.13
N GLN A 178 19.37 -21.06 -10.86
CA GLN A 178 18.27 -21.48 -9.99
C GLN A 178 16.96 -20.75 -10.29
N ILE A 179 17.00 -19.68 -11.10
CA ILE A 179 15.85 -18.81 -11.35
C ILE A 179 15.57 -18.62 -12.84
N LEU A 180 14.29 -18.54 -13.18
CA LEU A 180 13.84 -18.09 -14.50
C LEU A 180 13.89 -16.55 -14.55
N LYS A 181 15.03 -16.01 -15.01
CA LYS A 181 15.28 -14.55 -15.07
C LYS A 181 14.30 -13.76 -15.94
N ASN A 182 13.72 -14.41 -16.94
CA ASN A 182 12.69 -13.83 -17.81
C ASN A 182 11.32 -13.69 -17.13
N ASN A 183 11.15 -14.26 -15.94
CA ASN A 183 9.91 -14.17 -15.14
C ASN A 183 10.16 -13.66 -13.71
N THR A 184 11.42 -13.43 -13.33
CA THR A 184 11.82 -12.93 -12.01
C THR A 184 12.06 -11.43 -12.07
N TYR A 185 11.54 -10.67 -11.11
CA TYR A 185 11.78 -9.23 -11.02
C TYR A 185 11.63 -8.74 -9.59
N TRP A 186 12.19 -7.57 -9.31
CA TRP A 186 11.87 -6.85 -8.08
C TRP A 186 11.96 -5.35 -8.31
N GLY A 187 11.33 -4.60 -7.42
CA GLY A 187 11.31 -3.16 -7.47
C GLY A 187 11.14 -2.55 -6.10
N ILE A 188 11.29 -1.24 -6.07
CA ILE A 188 11.28 -0.43 -4.87
C ILE A 188 10.62 0.92 -5.19
N VAL A 189 9.83 1.44 -4.25
CA VAL A 189 9.16 2.74 -4.33
C VAL A 189 9.42 3.50 -3.03
N LEU A 190 9.82 4.75 -3.13
CA LEU A 190 9.84 5.67 -1.99
C LEU A 190 8.40 6.09 -1.68
N VAL A 191 7.90 5.73 -0.50
CA VAL A 191 6.51 6.00 -0.06
C VAL A 191 6.43 7.32 0.69
N ALA A 192 7.39 7.58 1.58
CA ALA A 192 7.43 8.79 2.37
C ALA A 192 8.86 9.16 2.75
N ASN A 193 9.12 10.47 2.79
CA ASN A 193 10.37 11.01 3.32
C ASN A 193 10.28 11.09 4.83
N LEU A 194 11.29 10.54 5.51
CA LEU A 194 11.41 10.65 6.96
C LEU A 194 12.26 11.88 7.27
N GLN A 195 11.62 12.95 7.73
CA GLN A 195 12.30 14.17 8.16
C GLN A 195 12.60 14.13 9.67
N PHE A 196 13.18 13.04 10.16
CA PHE A 196 13.74 13.07 11.51
C PHE A 196 15.07 13.82 11.45
N THR A 197 15.03 15.11 11.78
CA THR A 197 16.22 15.84 12.22
C THR A 197 16.67 15.21 13.53
N SER A 198 17.84 14.58 13.53
CA SER A 198 18.57 14.26 14.78
C SER A 198 19.02 15.54 15.47
#